data_AF-A0A2N9IIY6-F1
#
_entry.id   AF-A0A2N9IIY6-F1
#
_cell.length_a   1.000
_cell.length_b   1.000
_cell.length_c   1.000
_cell.angle_alpha   90.00
_cell.angle_beta   90.00
_cell.angle_gamma   90.00
#
_symmetry.space_group_name_H-M   'P 1'
#
loop_
_entity.id
_entity.type
_entity.pdbx_description
1 polymer ?
#
loop_
_entity_poly.entity_id
_entity_poly.type
_entity_poly.pdbx_seq_one_letter_code
_entity_poly.pdbx_strand_id
1 'polypeptide(L)'
;MAEIVVADPIYEDEGHTNTNTVTTYTTTPVTISLTTISYGYHDHYVPEPFESERLPPTLEYEIQRFLRVANLIGKEEPRVAYLCRFHAFEISHYMDRNSSGRRVRQFKTSLLQRLEQDEEATISRRKEKSDIRELKRVYHAYKDLLKPGGDALEMSSISDKERWTNARYIAAVLYEVLEAVTNAAGPQALADRDSNHTKFEFNILPLDNGGIQQPIMQLPEIMAAIAAICNIRGLPSVQDFQKRGTVTDLFDFLQYWFGFQEDNVANQKEHLILLIANKHIRQTHPKTSNSKVASSETGSPTV
;
A
#
# COMPACT_ATOMS: atom_id res chain seq x y z
N MET A 1 4.82 -32.32 55.79
CA MET A 1 3.94 -32.74 54.69
C MET A 1 2.57 -32.16 54.97
N ALA A 2 2.06 -31.36 54.04
CA ALA A 2 0.79 -30.65 54.16
C ALA A 2 -0.37 -31.56 53.78
N GLU A 3 -1.50 -31.41 54.48
CA GLU A 3 -2.82 -31.78 53.96
C GLU A 3 -3.79 -30.65 54.33
N ILE A 4 -4.36 -30.06 53.29
CA ILE A 4 -5.26 -28.91 53.32
C ILE A 4 -6.68 -29.48 53.37
N VAL A 5 -7.43 -29.17 54.43
CA VAL A 5 -8.85 -29.51 54.54
C VAL A 5 -9.69 -28.30 54.11
N VAL A 6 -10.60 -28.56 53.19
CA VAL A 6 -11.55 -27.63 52.57
C VAL A 6 -12.58 -27.16 53.60
N ALA A 7 -12.85 -25.86 53.65
CA ALA A 7 -13.97 -25.29 54.41
C ALA A 7 -15.06 -24.80 53.43
N ASP A 8 -16.30 -25.21 53.69
CA ASP A 8 -17.49 -24.83 52.91
C ASP A 8 -17.86 -23.34 53.12
N PRO A 9 -18.46 -22.67 52.12
CA PRO A 9 -18.95 -21.31 52.29
C PRO A 9 -20.23 -21.26 53.13
N ILE A 10 -20.20 -20.37 54.11
CA ILE A 10 -21.30 -20.04 55.03
C ILE A 10 -22.41 -19.30 54.26
N TYR A 11 -23.64 -19.79 54.39
CA TYR A 11 -24.87 -19.11 54.00
C TYR A 11 -25.31 -18.17 55.14
N GLU A 12 -25.56 -16.89 54.85
CA GLU A 12 -26.25 -15.98 55.77
C GLU A 12 -27.49 -15.42 55.06
N ASP A 13 -28.64 -15.71 55.69
CA ASP A 13 -30.02 -15.41 55.32
C ASP A 13 -30.54 -14.20 56.12
N GLU A 14 -31.61 -13.58 55.64
CA GLU A 14 -32.15 -12.27 56.03
C GLU A 14 -32.66 -12.15 57.49
N GLY A 15 -32.65 -10.92 58.05
CA GLY A 15 -33.47 -10.63 59.24
C GLY A 15 -33.24 -9.31 60.00
N HIS A 16 -33.86 -8.22 59.53
CA HIS A 16 -34.61 -7.18 60.29
C HIS A 16 -34.03 -6.55 61.59
N THR A 17 -33.91 -5.20 61.64
CA THR A 17 -34.75 -4.29 62.46
C THR A 17 -34.26 -2.83 62.47
N ASN A 18 -35.25 -1.93 62.58
CA ASN A 18 -35.23 -0.46 62.50
C ASN A 18 -34.29 0.29 63.46
N THR A 19 -33.81 1.48 63.06
CA THR A 19 -34.08 2.73 63.79
C THR A 19 -33.88 3.98 62.89
N ASN A 20 -34.85 4.88 62.99
CA ASN A 20 -34.99 6.15 62.28
C ASN A 20 -34.00 7.21 62.77
N THR A 21 -33.41 8.01 61.86
CA THR A 21 -33.31 9.47 62.02
C THR A 21 -33.48 10.18 60.67
N VAL A 22 -34.34 11.18 60.68
CA VAL A 22 -34.79 12.07 59.61
C VAL A 22 -33.80 13.26 59.57
N THR A 23 -33.31 13.81 58.45
CA THR A 23 -34.00 14.88 57.69
C THR A 23 -33.13 15.35 56.50
N THR A 24 -33.66 15.12 55.29
CA THR A 24 -33.60 15.86 54.01
C THR A 24 -32.41 16.77 53.63
N TYR A 25 -31.76 16.45 52.50
CA TYR A 25 -31.56 17.38 51.38
C TYR A 25 -31.68 16.64 50.03
N THR A 26 -32.36 17.29 49.11
CA THR A 26 -32.78 16.85 47.78
C THR A 26 -31.61 16.65 46.82
N THR A 27 -31.46 15.48 46.20
CA THR A 27 -30.72 15.32 44.94
C THR A 27 -31.31 14.13 44.16
N THR A 28 -31.60 14.37 42.89
CA THR A 28 -32.22 13.47 41.90
C THR A 28 -31.45 12.15 41.70
N PRO A 29 -32.11 11.01 41.48
CA PRO A 29 -31.42 9.74 41.26
C PRO A 29 -30.81 9.70 39.86
N VAL A 30 -29.48 9.61 39.79
CA VAL A 30 -28.77 9.14 38.59
C VAL A 30 -28.88 7.62 38.60
N THR A 31 -29.70 7.10 37.69
CA THR A 31 -29.88 5.67 37.43
C THR A 31 -28.54 5.07 37.00
N ILE A 32 -27.93 4.27 37.89
CA ILE A 32 -26.84 3.36 37.52
C ILE A 32 -27.50 2.18 36.80
N SER A 33 -27.60 2.27 35.49
CA SER A 33 -28.00 1.14 34.66
C SER A 33 -26.82 0.19 34.54
N LEU A 34 -26.80 -0.86 35.37
CA LEU A 34 -26.01 -2.06 35.10
C LEU A 34 -26.59 -2.74 33.86
N THR A 35 -25.84 -2.76 32.75
CA THR A 35 -26.21 -3.60 31.60
C THR A 35 -25.61 -5.00 31.76
N THR A 36 -26.53 -5.91 32.07
CA THR A 36 -26.57 -7.35 31.85
C THR A 36 -25.63 -7.87 30.76
N ILE A 37 -24.82 -8.86 31.12
CA ILE A 37 -24.11 -9.74 30.20
C ILE A 37 -25.16 -10.51 29.38
N SER A 38 -25.29 -10.15 28.10
CA SER A 38 -26.11 -10.89 27.13
C SER A 38 -25.18 -11.61 26.16
N TYR A 39 -25.06 -12.93 26.33
CA TYR A 39 -24.55 -13.80 25.28
C TYR A 39 -25.65 -13.94 24.22
N GLY A 40 -25.61 -13.09 23.19
CA GLY A 40 -26.58 -13.07 22.10
C GLY A 40 -25.93 -12.57 20.82
N TYR A 41 -25.95 -13.42 19.79
CA TYR A 41 -25.36 -13.26 18.48
C TYR A 41 -25.73 -11.95 17.77
N HIS A 42 -24.75 -11.44 17.01
CA HIS A 42 -24.80 -10.32 16.05
C HIS A 42 -24.74 -8.89 16.62
N ASP A 43 -23.56 -8.54 17.14
CA ASP A 43 -23.15 -7.15 17.30
C ASP A 43 -23.02 -6.49 15.92
N HIS A 44 -23.92 -5.55 15.62
CA HIS A 44 -23.78 -4.68 14.46
C HIS A 44 -22.70 -3.65 14.79
N TYR A 45 -21.43 -4.04 14.65
CA TYR A 45 -20.32 -3.11 14.71
C TYR A 45 -20.48 -2.04 13.62
N VAL A 46 -20.89 -0.83 14.03
CA VAL A 46 -20.95 0.37 13.21
C VAL A 46 -19.61 1.08 13.39
N PRO A 47 -18.77 1.17 12.34
CA PRO A 47 -17.49 1.86 12.44
C PRO A 47 -17.74 3.37 12.57
N GLU A 48 -17.83 3.86 13.81
CA GLU A 48 -17.85 5.30 14.08
C GLU A 48 -16.60 5.99 13.51
N PRO A 49 -16.72 7.20 12.92
CA PRO A 49 -15.57 7.96 12.43
C PRO A 49 -14.59 8.27 13.56
N PHE A 50 -13.29 8.15 13.30
CA PHE A 50 -12.29 8.60 14.25
C PHE A 50 -12.08 10.12 14.11
N GLU A 51 -11.96 10.86 15.23
CA GLU A 51 -11.84 12.31 15.21
C GLU A 51 -10.55 12.79 14.49
N SER A 52 -10.66 13.05 13.18
CA SER A 52 -9.53 13.47 12.33
C SER A 52 -9.20 14.97 12.41
N GLU A 53 -10.04 15.76 13.11
CA GLU A 53 -9.93 17.23 13.19
C GLU A 53 -9.29 17.72 14.50
N ARG A 54 -9.19 16.87 15.53
CA ARG A 54 -8.61 17.22 16.84
C ARG A 54 -7.23 16.60 17.05
N LEU A 55 -6.39 16.64 16.02
CA LEU A 55 -5.07 16.03 16.06
C LEU A 55 -4.05 16.90 16.80
N PRO A 56 -3.01 16.29 17.41
CA PRO A 56 -1.87 17.03 17.92
C PRO A 56 -1.22 17.85 16.79
N PRO A 57 -0.92 19.15 16.99
CA PRO A 57 -0.44 20.03 15.91
C PRO A 57 0.92 19.58 15.35
N THR A 58 1.72 18.86 16.14
CA THR A 58 3.02 18.31 15.71
C THR A 58 2.88 17.13 14.75
N LEU A 59 1.71 16.49 14.68
CA LEU A 59 1.46 15.30 13.88
C LEU A 59 0.45 15.53 12.75
N GLU A 60 -0.40 16.55 12.89
CA GLU A 60 -1.55 16.79 12.01
C GLU A 60 -1.20 16.74 10.52
N TYR A 61 -0.17 17.48 10.10
CA TYR A 61 0.23 17.55 8.69
C TYR A 61 0.55 16.18 8.07
N GLU A 62 1.19 15.30 8.84
CA GLU A 62 1.63 14.00 8.34
C GLU A 62 0.51 12.96 8.38
N ILE A 63 -0.30 12.92 9.44
CA ILE A 63 -1.21 11.80 9.66
C ILE A 63 -2.67 12.07 9.27
N GLN A 64 -3.09 13.34 9.18
CA GLN A 64 -4.49 13.71 8.97
C GLN A 64 -5.07 13.11 7.68
N ARG A 65 -4.27 13.03 6.62
CA ARG A 65 -4.72 12.50 5.31
C ARG A 65 -5.20 11.06 5.40
N PHE A 66 -4.49 10.21 6.14
CA PHE A 66 -4.84 8.80 6.31
C PHE A 66 -6.11 8.63 7.12
N LEU A 67 -6.27 9.41 8.19
CA LEU A 67 -7.46 9.35 9.04
C LEU A 67 -8.72 9.86 8.31
N ARG A 68 -8.57 10.90 7.48
CA ARG A 68 -9.66 11.38 6.60
C ARG A 68 -10.07 10.31 5.61
N VAL A 69 -9.13 9.70 4.90
CA VAL A 69 -9.43 8.61 3.95
C VAL A 69 -10.05 7.41 4.66
N ALA A 70 -9.55 7.03 5.84
CA ALA A 70 -10.15 5.96 6.63
C ALA A 70 -11.62 6.23 7.00
N ASN A 71 -11.97 7.47 7.31
CA ASN A 71 -13.36 7.85 7.58
C ASN A 71 -14.22 7.86 6.32
N LEU A 72 -13.67 8.28 5.17
CA LEU A 72 -14.38 8.31 3.88
C LEU A 72 -14.76 6.91 3.38
N ILE A 73 -13.86 5.92 3.53
CA ILE A 73 -14.07 4.57 2.98
C ILE A 73 -14.53 3.56 4.02
N GLY A 74 -14.56 3.94 5.31
CA GLY A 74 -14.69 2.99 6.42
C GLY A 74 -16.01 2.22 6.47
N LYS A 75 -17.07 2.72 5.82
CA LYS A 75 -18.36 2.04 5.75
C LYS A 75 -18.33 0.89 4.74
N GLU A 76 -17.77 1.14 3.55
CA GLU A 76 -17.72 0.21 2.42
C GLU A 76 -16.53 -0.74 2.50
N GLU A 77 -15.37 -0.24 2.95
CA GLU A 77 -14.08 -0.93 2.98
C GLU A 77 -13.46 -0.86 4.40
N PRO A 78 -14.10 -1.50 5.40
CA PRO A 78 -13.73 -1.36 6.80
C PRO A 78 -12.31 -1.87 7.11
N ARG A 79 -11.86 -2.94 6.42
CA ARG A 79 -10.50 -3.46 6.59
C ARG A 79 -9.43 -2.50 6.04
N VAL A 80 -9.69 -1.86 4.91
CA VAL A 80 -8.76 -0.89 4.34
C VAL A 80 -8.71 0.40 5.18
N ALA A 81 -9.83 0.83 5.74
CA ALA A 81 -9.86 1.93 6.70
C ALA A 81 -9.05 1.63 7.96
N TYR A 82 -9.15 0.41 8.49
CA TYR A 82 -8.30 -0.06 9.58
C TYR A 82 -6.81 0.07 9.24
N LEU A 83 -6.38 -0.40 8.06
CA LEU A 83 -4.99 -0.33 7.62
C LEU A 83 -4.50 1.13 7.48
N CYS A 84 -5.35 2.05 7.01
CA CYS A 84 -5.03 3.48 6.97
C CYS A 84 -4.84 4.07 8.38
N ARG A 85 -5.67 3.69 9.36
CA ARG A 85 -5.52 4.10 10.77
C ARG A 85 -4.24 3.52 11.38
N PHE A 86 -3.93 2.26 11.07
CA PHE A 86 -2.72 1.59 11.54
C PHE A 86 -1.48 2.30 11.02
N HIS A 87 -1.45 2.63 9.72
CA HIS A 87 -0.35 3.37 9.12
C HIS A 87 -0.19 4.78 9.74
N ALA A 88 -1.30 5.48 10.00
CA ALA A 88 -1.27 6.76 10.72
C ALA A 88 -0.66 6.62 12.13
N PHE A 89 -0.97 5.52 12.83
CA PHE A 89 -0.39 5.22 14.13
C PHE A 89 1.13 4.97 14.02
N GLU A 90 1.59 4.21 13.04
CA GLU A 90 3.02 3.98 12.79
C GLU A 90 3.78 5.27 12.54
N ILE A 91 3.26 6.14 11.66
CA ILE A 91 3.86 7.46 11.38
C ILE A 91 3.92 8.29 12.67
N SER A 92 2.85 8.30 13.47
CA SER A 92 2.84 9.02 14.74
C SER A 92 3.89 8.48 15.72
N HIS A 93 4.08 7.15 15.74
CA HIS A 93 5.08 6.49 16.57
C HIS A 93 6.50 6.84 16.14
N TYR A 94 6.75 6.84 14.83
CA TYR A 94 8.02 7.23 14.25
C TYR A 94 8.37 8.70 14.53
N MET A 95 7.42 9.63 14.34
CA MET A 95 7.62 11.07 14.52
C MET A 95 7.91 11.47 15.97
N ASP A 96 7.32 10.80 16.96
CA ASP A 96 7.51 11.11 18.38
C ASP A 96 7.48 9.84 19.25
N ARG A 97 8.53 9.03 19.15
CA ARG A 97 8.61 7.71 19.82
C ARG A 97 8.30 7.76 21.31
N ASN A 98 8.75 8.81 22.00
CA ASN A 98 8.58 8.97 23.45
C ASN A 98 7.27 9.69 23.83
N SER A 99 6.44 10.06 22.85
CA SER A 99 5.18 10.79 23.06
C SER A 99 5.35 12.08 23.87
N SER A 100 6.43 12.79 23.59
CA SER A 100 6.85 14.02 24.28
C SER A 100 6.06 15.26 23.85
N GLY A 101 5.45 15.23 22.66
CA GLY A 101 4.64 16.31 22.12
C GLY A 101 3.32 16.50 22.87
N ARG A 102 2.82 17.74 22.86
CA ARG A 102 1.54 18.10 23.49
C ARG A 102 0.42 17.19 22.98
N ARG A 103 -0.29 16.51 23.90
CA ARG A 103 -1.41 15.59 23.62
C ARG A 103 -1.08 14.38 22.73
N VAL A 104 0.18 14.16 22.35
CA VAL A 104 0.57 13.03 21.48
C VAL A 104 0.30 11.69 22.16
N ARG A 105 0.61 11.57 23.46
CA ARG A 105 0.31 10.34 24.22
C ARG A 105 -1.18 10.01 24.25
N GLN A 106 -2.01 11.01 24.54
CA GLN A 106 -3.47 10.84 24.58
C GLN A 106 -4.01 10.39 23.21
N PHE A 107 -3.54 11.05 22.15
CA PHE A 107 -3.88 10.69 20.78
C PHE A 107 -3.49 9.24 20.45
N LYS A 108 -2.23 8.85 20.68
CA LYS A 108 -1.73 7.49 20.41
C LYS A 108 -2.50 6.44 21.19
N THR A 109 -2.77 6.69 22.47
CA THR A 109 -3.55 5.76 23.30
C THR A 109 -4.97 5.58 22.74
N SER A 110 -5.65 6.68 22.37
CA SER A 110 -6.99 6.60 21.80
C SER A 110 -7.01 5.90 20.43
N LEU A 111 -6.05 6.20 19.56
CA LEU A 111 -5.95 5.55 18.25
C LEU A 111 -5.61 4.06 18.38
N LEU A 112 -4.71 3.69 19.30
CA LEU A 112 -4.38 2.29 19.57
C LEU A 112 -5.59 1.51 20.09
N GLN A 113 -6.33 2.06 21.05
CA GLN A 113 -7.56 1.44 21.55
C GLN A 113 -8.58 1.22 20.44
N ARG A 114 -8.70 2.18 19.52
CA ARG A 114 -9.56 2.03 18.33
C ARG A 114 -9.05 0.91 17.41
N LEU A 115 -7.74 0.82 17.18
CA LEU A 115 -7.16 -0.25 16.37
C LEU A 115 -7.40 -1.64 16.99
N GLU A 116 -7.26 -1.77 18.30
CA GLU A 116 -7.52 -3.04 19.01
C GLU A 116 -8.97 -3.50 18.84
N GLN A 117 -9.94 -2.58 18.91
CA GLN A 117 -11.35 -2.88 18.68
C GLN A 117 -11.64 -3.24 17.21
N ASP A 118 -11.03 -2.51 16.28
CA ASP A 118 -11.28 -2.64 14.86
C ASP A 118 -10.61 -3.89 14.27
N GLU A 119 -9.56 -4.45 14.91
CA GLU A 119 -8.80 -5.56 14.32
C GLU A 119 -9.67 -6.79 14.06
N GLU A 120 -10.29 -7.36 15.10
CA GLU A 120 -11.13 -8.56 14.94
C GLU A 120 -12.41 -8.26 14.14
N ALA A 121 -13.04 -7.11 14.41
CA ALA A 121 -14.25 -6.68 13.73
C ALA A 121 -14.05 -6.52 12.22
N THR A 122 -12.90 -6.01 11.78
CA THR A 122 -12.62 -5.80 10.35
C THR A 122 -12.10 -7.05 9.65
N ILE A 123 -11.42 -7.97 10.36
CA ILE A 123 -11.00 -9.27 9.80
C ILE A 123 -12.22 -10.07 9.36
N SER A 124 -13.28 -10.13 10.18
CA SER A 124 -14.50 -10.87 9.84
C SER A 124 -15.23 -10.34 8.60
N ARG A 125 -15.02 -9.06 8.26
CA ARG A 125 -15.64 -8.36 7.12
C ARG A 125 -14.72 -8.27 5.90
N ARG A 126 -13.57 -8.94 5.93
CA ARG A 126 -12.61 -8.96 4.83
C ARG A 126 -13.20 -9.68 3.61
N LYS A 127 -12.96 -9.15 2.41
CA LYS A 127 -13.40 -9.70 1.11
C LYS A 127 -12.29 -10.49 0.41
N GLU A 128 -11.02 -10.29 0.81
CA GLU A 128 -9.83 -10.95 0.27
C GLU A 128 -9.08 -11.75 1.33
N LYS A 129 -8.11 -12.56 0.90
CA LYS A 129 -7.36 -13.45 1.80
C LYS A 129 -6.28 -12.73 2.63
N SER A 130 -5.78 -11.58 2.17
CA SER A 130 -4.70 -10.84 2.82
C SER A 130 -4.93 -9.33 2.79
N ASP A 131 -4.27 -8.60 3.69
CA ASP A 131 -4.34 -7.14 3.77
C ASP A 131 -3.79 -6.44 2.53
N ILE A 132 -2.73 -7.02 1.93
CA ILE A 132 -2.16 -6.52 0.68
C ILE A 132 -3.20 -6.64 -0.46
N ARG A 133 -3.93 -7.76 -0.53
CA ARG A 133 -4.96 -7.97 -1.56
C ARG A 133 -6.18 -7.08 -1.37
N GLU A 134 -6.61 -6.86 -0.12
CA GLU A 134 -7.62 -5.87 0.25
C GLU A 134 -7.23 -4.47 -0.27
N LEU A 135 -6.03 -4.02 0.08
CA LEU A 135 -5.51 -2.71 -0.33
C LEU A 135 -5.42 -2.59 -1.85
N LYS A 136 -4.88 -3.61 -2.54
CA LYS A 136 -4.82 -3.63 -4.01
C LYS A 136 -6.19 -3.51 -4.64
N ARG A 137 -7.17 -4.30 -4.19
CA ARG A 137 -8.54 -4.29 -4.74
C ARG A 137 -9.16 -2.90 -4.66
N VAL A 138 -9.10 -2.29 -3.49
CA VAL A 138 -9.70 -0.97 -3.26
C VAL A 138 -8.92 0.12 -3.99
N TYR A 139 -7.59 0.09 -3.98
CA TYR A 139 -6.75 1.00 -4.75
C TYR A 139 -7.08 0.95 -6.25
N HIS A 140 -7.16 -0.25 -6.84
CA HIS A 140 -7.49 -0.41 -8.26
C HIS A 140 -8.91 0.07 -8.58
N ALA A 141 -9.89 -0.17 -7.70
CA ALA A 141 -11.24 0.37 -7.88
C ALA A 141 -11.24 1.91 -7.97
N TYR A 142 -10.52 2.61 -7.08
CA TYR A 142 -10.39 4.07 -7.17
C TYR A 142 -9.52 4.53 -8.34
N LYS A 143 -8.49 3.77 -8.72
CA LYS A 143 -7.64 4.07 -9.90
C LYS A 143 -8.44 3.96 -11.20
N ASP A 144 -9.33 2.97 -11.31
CA ASP A 144 -10.15 2.76 -12.49
C ASP A 144 -11.18 3.87 -12.67
N LEU A 145 -11.69 4.46 -11.57
CA LEU A 145 -12.52 5.68 -11.62
C LEU A 145 -11.77 6.91 -12.18
N LEU A 146 -10.44 6.88 -12.21
CA LEU A 146 -9.61 7.96 -12.75
C LEU A 146 -9.24 7.75 -14.21
N LYS A 147 -9.45 6.55 -14.77
CA LYS A 147 -9.14 6.28 -16.18
C LYS A 147 -10.06 7.15 -17.05
N PRO A 148 -9.52 7.85 -18.06
CA PRO A 148 -10.32 8.62 -19.00
C PRO A 148 -11.11 7.66 -19.91
N GLY A 149 -12.25 7.18 -19.42
CA GLY A 149 -13.19 6.34 -20.15
C GLY A 149 -14.32 7.16 -20.74
N GLY A 150 -14.05 7.80 -21.90
CA GLY A 150 -15.10 8.17 -22.85
C GLY A 150 -16.00 9.36 -22.52
N ASP A 151 -15.58 10.36 -21.74
CA ASP A 151 -16.01 11.76 -21.93
C ASP A 151 -15.19 12.74 -21.06
N ALA A 152 -13.90 12.91 -21.37
CA ALA A 152 -13.07 13.95 -20.73
C ALA A 152 -13.53 15.38 -21.08
N LEU A 153 -14.50 15.54 -21.99
CA LEU A 153 -15.09 16.81 -22.40
C LEU A 153 -16.41 17.13 -21.69
N GLU A 154 -16.97 16.21 -20.89
CA GLU A 154 -18.29 16.37 -20.25
C GLU A 154 -18.28 16.28 -18.71
N MET A 155 -17.18 16.63 -18.04
CA MET A 155 -17.20 16.87 -16.58
C MET A 155 -17.85 18.22 -16.26
N SER A 156 -19.14 18.33 -16.62
CA SER A 156 -19.94 19.56 -16.63
C SER A 156 -20.45 19.93 -15.24
N SER A 157 -20.58 18.95 -14.34
CA SER A 157 -21.13 19.17 -12.99
C SER A 157 -20.05 19.32 -11.91
N ILE A 158 -20.31 20.18 -10.93
CA ILE A 158 -19.47 20.36 -9.72
C ILE A 158 -19.33 19.03 -8.97
N SER A 159 -20.41 18.23 -8.91
CA SER A 159 -20.42 16.91 -8.27
C SER A 159 -19.44 15.93 -8.90
N ASP A 160 -19.30 15.91 -10.23
CA ASP A 160 -18.38 14.99 -10.91
C ASP A 160 -16.92 15.36 -10.64
N LYS A 161 -16.64 16.67 -10.59
CA LYS A 161 -15.31 17.20 -10.23
C LYS A 161 -14.96 16.88 -8.77
N GLU A 162 -15.90 17.01 -7.85
CA GLU A 162 -15.71 16.64 -6.43
C GLU A 162 -15.45 15.14 -6.27
N ARG A 163 -16.24 14.30 -6.95
CA ARG A 163 -16.04 12.83 -6.96
C ARG A 163 -14.68 12.46 -7.51
N TRP A 164 -14.25 13.05 -8.62
CA TRP A 164 -12.96 12.79 -9.22
C TRP A 164 -11.81 13.23 -8.30
N THR A 165 -11.93 14.42 -7.69
CA THR A 165 -10.94 14.94 -6.74
C THR A 165 -10.82 14.02 -5.52
N ASN A 166 -11.95 13.55 -4.98
CA ASN A 166 -11.99 12.60 -3.88
C ASN A 166 -11.39 11.24 -4.26
N ALA A 167 -11.72 10.70 -5.43
CA ALA A 167 -11.16 9.45 -5.93
C ALA A 167 -9.63 9.55 -6.09
N ARG A 168 -9.13 10.65 -6.63
CA ARG A 168 -7.69 10.91 -6.77
C ARG A 168 -7.00 11.01 -5.41
N TYR A 169 -7.62 11.73 -4.48
CA TYR A 169 -7.10 11.88 -3.12
C TYR A 169 -7.04 10.54 -2.37
N ILE A 170 -8.11 9.75 -2.44
CA ILE A 170 -8.17 8.42 -1.83
C ILE A 170 -7.13 7.49 -2.47
N ALA A 171 -7.04 7.43 -3.80
CA ALA A 171 -6.09 6.57 -4.50
C ALA A 171 -4.63 6.87 -4.12
N ALA A 172 -4.27 8.15 -3.98
CA ALA A 172 -2.92 8.55 -3.58
C ALA A 172 -2.57 8.05 -2.16
N VAL A 173 -3.49 8.20 -1.21
CA VAL A 173 -3.30 7.73 0.18
C VAL A 173 -3.25 6.20 0.23
N LEU A 174 -4.13 5.51 -0.50
CA LEU A 174 -4.14 4.05 -0.53
C LEU A 174 -2.89 3.46 -1.15
N TYR A 175 -2.31 4.12 -2.16
CA TYR A 175 -1.04 3.70 -2.74
C TYR A 175 0.09 3.75 -1.72
N GLU A 176 0.20 4.84 -0.95
CA GLU A 176 1.21 5.01 0.10
C GLU A 176 1.09 3.92 1.19
N VAL A 177 -0.14 3.65 1.65
CA VAL A 177 -0.41 2.57 2.64
C VAL A 177 -0.06 1.20 2.05
N LEU A 178 -0.43 0.94 0.79
CA LEU A 178 -0.11 -0.31 0.09
C LEU A 178 1.40 -0.53 -0.02
N GLU A 179 2.16 0.51 -0.35
CA GLU A 179 3.61 0.45 -0.44
C GLU A 179 4.23 0.14 0.93
N ALA A 180 3.80 0.83 1.98
CA ALA A 180 4.28 0.62 3.34
C ALA A 180 4.04 -0.83 3.83
N VAL A 181 2.81 -1.35 3.64
CA VAL A 181 2.45 -2.72 4.05
C VAL A 181 3.21 -3.77 3.22
N THR A 182 3.39 -3.53 1.92
CA THR A 182 4.14 -4.45 1.04
C THR A 182 5.61 -4.50 1.42
N ASN A 183 6.22 -3.35 1.72
CA ASN A 183 7.62 -3.25 2.15
C ASN A 183 7.84 -3.91 3.52
N ALA A 184 6.89 -3.77 4.44
CA ALA A 184 6.96 -4.39 5.77
C ALA A 184 6.82 -5.93 5.73
N ALA A 185 6.09 -6.48 4.75
CA ALA A 185 5.87 -7.92 4.61
C ALA A 185 7.09 -8.70 4.04
N GLY A 186 8.17 -8.01 3.68
CA GLY A 186 9.44 -8.59 3.25
C GLY A 186 9.40 -9.29 1.87
N PRO A 187 10.52 -9.87 1.41
CA PRO A 187 10.64 -10.44 0.06
C PRO A 187 9.65 -11.57 -0.27
N GLN A 188 9.12 -12.26 0.75
CA GLN A 188 8.15 -13.34 0.57
C GLN A 188 6.78 -12.83 0.06
N ALA A 189 6.37 -11.61 0.43
CA ALA A 189 5.14 -10.98 -0.06
C ALA A 189 5.29 -10.37 -1.47
N LEU A 190 6.52 -10.26 -1.97
CA LEU A 190 6.81 -9.88 -3.35
C LEU A 190 6.45 -10.98 -4.37
N ALA A 191 6.15 -12.21 -3.91
CA ALA A 191 5.67 -13.28 -4.76
C ALA A 191 4.19 -13.11 -5.16
N ASP A 192 3.39 -12.36 -4.38
CA ASP A 192 2.00 -11.97 -4.72
C ASP A 192 1.96 -10.62 -5.46
N ARG A 193 3.11 -10.19 -6.04
CA ARG A 193 3.23 -9.13 -7.04
C ARG A 193 2.69 -9.62 -8.38
N ASP A 194 1.52 -10.27 -8.36
CA ASP A 194 0.73 -10.54 -9.53
C ASP A 194 0.38 -9.20 -10.19
N SER A 195 1.16 -8.93 -11.25
CA SER A 195 0.68 -8.48 -12.55
C SER A 195 -0.21 -7.24 -12.55
N ASN A 196 0.21 -6.15 -11.90
CA ASN A 196 -0.22 -4.80 -12.29
C ASN A 196 0.79 -3.72 -11.85
N HIS A 197 2.04 -3.85 -12.30
CA HIS A 197 2.86 -2.66 -12.55
C HIS A 197 2.32 -1.94 -13.78
N THR A 198 1.25 -1.15 -13.60
CA THR A 198 1.00 -0.01 -14.50
C THR A 198 1.91 1.13 -14.06
N LYS A 199 3.20 0.94 -14.31
CA LYS A 199 4.31 1.88 -14.30
C LYS A 199 5.40 1.11 -15.05
N PHE A 200 5.28 0.96 -16.37
CA PHE A 200 5.69 1.94 -17.37
C PHE A 200 4.79 1.81 -18.61
N GLU A 201 3.79 2.66 -18.74
CA GLU A 201 2.72 2.56 -19.78
C GLU A 201 3.24 2.68 -21.23
N PHE A 202 4.52 3.00 -21.41
CA PHE A 202 5.16 3.24 -22.70
C PHE A 202 6.41 2.40 -22.97
N ASN A 203 6.79 1.52 -22.03
CA ASN A 203 7.97 0.68 -22.14
C ASN A 203 7.61 -0.63 -22.83
N ILE A 204 8.37 -0.97 -23.88
CA ILE A 204 8.22 -2.17 -24.70
C ILE A 204 8.80 -3.38 -23.96
N LEU A 205 9.87 -3.18 -23.18
CA LEU A 205 10.55 -4.26 -22.49
C LEU A 205 9.96 -4.43 -21.08
N PRO A 206 9.45 -5.63 -20.76
CA PRO A 206 8.95 -5.92 -19.42
C PRO A 206 10.16 -6.25 -18.53
N LEU A 207 10.84 -5.19 -18.07
CA LEU A 207 12.06 -5.27 -17.25
C LEU A 207 11.79 -5.57 -15.77
N ASP A 208 10.52 -5.79 -15.40
CA ASP A 208 10.11 -6.14 -14.05
C ASP A 208 10.30 -7.63 -13.76
N ASN A 209 10.29 -8.01 -12.48
CA ASN A 209 10.61 -9.37 -12.03
C ASN A 209 9.67 -10.46 -12.62
N GLY A 210 8.49 -10.11 -13.15
CA GLY A 210 7.58 -11.02 -13.85
C GLY A 210 7.75 -11.05 -15.38
N GLY A 211 8.28 -9.97 -15.95
CA GLY A 211 8.48 -9.81 -17.39
C GLY A 211 9.62 -10.62 -17.99
N ILE A 212 10.57 -11.08 -17.16
CA ILE A 212 11.76 -11.84 -17.59
C ILE A 212 11.38 -13.11 -18.38
N GLN A 213 10.20 -13.70 -18.13
CA GLN A 213 9.72 -14.89 -18.84
C GLN A 213 9.12 -14.59 -20.23
N GLN A 214 8.94 -13.32 -20.59
CA GLN A 214 8.36 -12.93 -21.87
C GLN A 214 9.32 -13.25 -23.04
N PRO A 215 8.81 -13.69 -24.20
CA PRO A 215 9.67 -14.11 -25.32
C PRO A 215 10.68 -13.05 -25.77
N ILE A 216 10.32 -11.77 -25.71
CA ILE A 216 11.20 -10.65 -26.08
C ILE A 216 12.43 -10.54 -25.15
N MET A 217 12.28 -10.92 -23.88
CA MET A 217 13.36 -10.90 -22.89
C MET A 217 14.34 -12.07 -23.05
N GLN A 218 13.94 -13.10 -23.80
CA GLN A 218 14.76 -14.28 -24.10
C GLN A 218 15.62 -14.11 -25.36
N LEU A 219 15.51 -12.96 -26.05
CA LEU A 219 16.38 -12.66 -27.19
C LEU A 219 17.82 -12.50 -26.72
N PRO A 220 18.80 -13.19 -27.34
CA PRO A 220 20.18 -13.20 -26.86
C PRO A 220 20.80 -11.79 -26.85
N GLU A 221 20.40 -10.91 -27.76
CA GLU A 221 20.90 -9.53 -27.82
C GLU A 221 20.34 -8.66 -26.71
N ILE A 222 19.09 -8.89 -26.31
CA ILE A 222 18.47 -8.22 -25.16
C ILE A 222 19.12 -8.71 -23.87
N MET A 223 19.32 -10.03 -23.71
CA MET A 223 20.02 -10.60 -22.55
C MET A 223 21.45 -10.07 -22.44
N ALA A 224 22.19 -10.00 -23.55
CA ALA A 224 23.54 -9.46 -23.57
C ALA A 224 23.58 -7.98 -23.20
N ALA A 225 22.61 -7.18 -23.67
CA ALA A 225 22.50 -5.76 -23.31
C ALA A 225 22.19 -5.57 -21.82
N ILE A 226 21.26 -6.36 -21.25
CA ILE A 226 20.96 -6.33 -19.81
C ILE A 226 22.20 -6.72 -19.01
N ALA A 227 22.88 -7.82 -19.37
CA ALA A 227 24.09 -8.26 -18.70
C ALA A 227 25.21 -7.20 -18.71
N ALA A 228 25.33 -6.43 -19.80
CA ALA A 228 26.28 -5.33 -19.90
C ALA A 228 25.94 -4.19 -18.93
N ILE A 229 24.66 -3.84 -18.78
CA ILE A 229 24.20 -2.77 -17.88
C ILE A 229 24.28 -3.20 -16.40
N CYS A 230 24.05 -4.48 -16.11
CA CYS A 230 24.24 -5.07 -14.78
C CYS A 230 25.73 -5.26 -14.40
N ASN A 231 26.66 -5.09 -15.35
CA ASN A 231 28.09 -5.19 -15.05
C ASN A 231 28.61 -3.92 -14.38
N ILE A 232 28.25 -3.73 -13.12
CA ILE A 232 28.65 -2.60 -12.28
C ILE A 232 30.00 -2.81 -11.59
N ARG A 233 30.80 -3.76 -12.06
CA ARG A 233 32.15 -4.00 -11.52
C ARG A 233 33.01 -2.76 -11.73
N GLY A 234 33.60 -2.24 -10.65
CA GLY A 234 34.44 -1.04 -10.67
C GLY A 234 33.71 0.26 -10.33
N LEU A 235 32.39 0.24 -10.11
CA LEU A 235 31.71 1.35 -9.46
C LEU A 235 32.06 1.41 -7.97
N PRO A 236 32.06 2.60 -7.33
CA PRO A 236 32.28 2.75 -5.89
C PRO A 236 31.41 1.78 -5.08
N SER A 237 32.01 1.07 -4.13
CA SER A 237 31.34 0.05 -3.32
C SER A 237 30.14 0.64 -2.57
N VAL A 238 28.98 -0.01 -2.72
CA VAL A 238 27.71 0.44 -2.14
C VAL A 238 27.56 -0.03 -0.66
N GLN A 239 28.65 -0.45 -0.01
CA GLN A 239 28.60 -1.03 1.35
C GLN A 239 28.25 -0.01 2.45
N ASP A 240 28.34 1.30 2.19
CA ASP A 240 27.92 2.34 3.14
C ASP A 240 26.41 2.66 3.11
N PHE A 241 25.62 2.01 2.23
CA PHE A 241 24.27 2.49 1.87
C PHE A 241 23.12 1.56 2.32
N GLN A 242 23.13 1.12 3.58
CA GLN A 242 22.15 0.17 4.16
C GLN A 242 20.68 0.67 4.29
N LYS A 243 20.29 1.80 3.67
CA LYS A 243 18.97 2.40 3.89
C LYS A 243 18.01 2.45 2.69
N ARG A 244 18.43 2.11 1.46
CA ARG A 244 17.53 2.16 0.27
C ARG A 244 17.85 1.11 -0.82
N GLY A 245 17.70 -0.17 -0.50
CA GLY A 245 17.65 -1.24 -1.50
C GLY A 245 18.99 -1.65 -2.11
N THR A 246 18.98 -2.75 -2.88
CA THR A 246 20.15 -3.28 -3.57
C THR A 246 20.32 -2.58 -4.92
N VAL A 247 21.47 -1.94 -5.18
CA VAL A 247 21.84 -1.46 -6.52
C VAL A 247 22.10 -2.68 -7.42
N THR A 248 21.22 -2.94 -8.38
CA THR A 248 21.31 -4.13 -9.26
C THR A 248 21.97 -3.83 -10.60
N ASP A 249 21.94 -2.57 -11.04
CA ASP A 249 22.53 -2.15 -12.31
C ASP A 249 23.01 -0.69 -12.33
N LEU A 250 23.56 -0.27 -13.47
CA LEU A 250 24.09 1.08 -13.67
C LEU A 250 23.03 2.18 -13.46
N PHE A 251 21.78 1.94 -13.83
CA PHE A 251 20.70 2.93 -13.72
C PHE A 251 20.23 3.08 -12.29
N ASP A 252 20.15 1.97 -11.53
CA ASP A 252 19.92 2.03 -10.07
C ASP A 252 21.01 2.86 -9.38
N PHE A 253 22.27 2.65 -9.79
CA PHE A 253 23.40 3.41 -9.27
C PHE A 253 23.26 4.91 -9.58
N LEU A 254 22.99 5.26 -10.84
CA LEU A 254 22.83 6.67 -11.24
C LEU A 254 21.62 7.32 -10.56
N GLN A 255 20.50 6.61 -10.47
CA GLN A 255 19.32 7.09 -9.77
C GLN A 255 19.64 7.42 -8.32
N TYR A 256 20.37 6.53 -7.65
CA TYR A 256 20.76 6.69 -6.26
C TYR A 256 21.62 7.95 -6.04
N TRP A 257 22.66 8.14 -6.85
CA TRP A 257 23.61 9.23 -6.67
C TRP A 257 23.08 10.60 -7.10
N PHE A 258 22.23 10.63 -8.12
CA PHE A 258 21.78 11.89 -8.72
C PHE A 258 20.31 12.21 -8.44
N GLY A 259 19.57 11.29 -7.79
CA GLY A 259 18.18 11.51 -7.41
C GLY A 259 17.23 11.59 -8.61
N PHE A 260 17.53 10.90 -9.70
CA PHE A 260 16.66 10.89 -10.87
C PHE A 260 15.28 10.30 -10.55
N GLN A 261 14.24 10.86 -11.19
CA GLN A 261 12.89 10.31 -11.10
C GLN A 261 12.85 8.88 -11.65
N GLU A 262 12.17 7.97 -10.95
CA GLU A 262 12.07 6.54 -11.30
C GLU A 262 11.66 6.30 -12.76
N ASP A 263 10.64 7.02 -13.22
CA ASP A 263 10.10 6.83 -14.57
C ASP A 263 11.10 7.26 -15.66
N ASN A 264 11.87 8.31 -15.41
CA ASN A 264 12.92 8.75 -16.34
C ASN A 264 14.04 7.71 -16.41
N VAL A 265 14.42 7.13 -15.27
CA VAL A 265 15.46 6.11 -15.18
C VAL A 265 15.03 4.85 -15.94
N ALA A 266 13.81 4.39 -15.71
CA ALA A 266 13.28 3.21 -16.39
C ALA A 266 13.15 3.39 -17.90
N ASN A 267 12.66 4.56 -18.35
CA ASN A 267 12.56 4.88 -19.78
C ASN A 267 13.95 4.89 -20.44
N GLN A 268 14.94 5.51 -19.80
CA GLN A 268 16.30 5.59 -20.33
C GLN A 268 17.02 4.24 -20.31
N LYS A 269 16.75 3.42 -19.28
CA LYS A 269 17.25 2.04 -19.18
C LYS A 269 16.75 1.20 -20.35
N GLU A 270 15.45 1.22 -20.64
CA GLU A 270 14.90 0.52 -21.80
C GLU A 270 15.51 1.02 -23.10
N HIS A 271 15.54 2.34 -23.30
CA HIS A 271 16.07 2.93 -24.52
C HIS A 271 17.50 2.46 -24.79
N LEU A 272 18.35 2.41 -23.76
CA LEU A 272 19.72 1.93 -23.88
C LEU A 272 19.79 0.43 -24.20
N ILE A 273 18.96 -0.40 -23.55
CA ILE A 273 18.90 -1.85 -23.82
C ILE A 273 18.56 -2.09 -25.30
N LEU A 274 17.50 -1.45 -25.80
CA LEU A 274 17.07 -1.57 -27.19
C LEU A 274 18.14 -1.07 -28.16
N LEU A 275 18.85 0.02 -27.82
CA LEU A 275 19.93 0.55 -28.65
C LEU A 275 21.10 -0.43 -28.76
N ILE A 276 21.55 -0.98 -27.63
CA ILE A 276 22.65 -1.95 -27.57
C ILE A 276 22.26 -3.23 -28.32
N ALA A 277 21.07 -3.76 -28.07
CA ALA A 277 20.60 -4.97 -28.75
C ALA A 277 20.52 -4.76 -30.27
N ASN A 278 19.92 -3.65 -30.73
CA ASN A 278 19.88 -3.31 -32.16
C ASN A 278 21.26 -3.15 -32.78
N LYS A 279 22.23 -2.58 -32.04
CA LYS A 279 23.60 -2.44 -32.50
C LYS A 279 24.28 -3.81 -32.65
N HIS A 280 24.09 -4.70 -31.68
CA HIS A 280 24.61 -6.07 -31.72
C HIS A 280 24.08 -6.84 -32.93
N ILE A 281 22.77 -6.82 -33.17
CA ILE A 281 22.15 -7.49 -34.33
C ILE A 281 22.79 -7.04 -35.65
N ARG A 282 23.01 -5.73 -35.80
CA ARG A 282 23.62 -5.16 -37.02
C ARG A 282 25.09 -5.57 -37.21
N GLN A 283 25.79 -5.88 -36.13
CA GLN A 283 27.18 -6.31 -36.17
C GLN A 283 27.31 -7.81 -36.41
N THR A 284 26.39 -8.61 -35.87
CA THR A 284 26.36 -10.07 -36.05
C THR A 284 25.79 -10.50 -37.39
N HIS A 285 24.87 -9.69 -37.96
CA HIS A 285 24.33 -9.87 -39.30
C HIS A 285 24.64 -8.65 -40.18
N PRO A 286 25.89 -8.52 -40.68
CA PRO A 286 26.19 -7.53 -41.69
C PRO A 286 25.29 -7.81 -42.89
N LYS A 287 24.44 -6.84 -43.25
CA LYS A 287 23.60 -6.93 -44.45
C LYS A 287 24.49 -7.35 -45.61
N THR A 288 24.25 -8.53 -46.16
CA THR A 288 24.80 -8.94 -47.45
C THR A 288 24.37 -7.87 -48.44
N SER A 289 25.28 -6.96 -48.78
CA SER A 289 25.07 -6.00 -49.84
C SER A 289 24.74 -6.79 -51.09
N ASN A 290 23.54 -6.61 -51.64
CA ASN A 290 23.17 -7.12 -52.95
C ASN A 290 24.16 -6.58 -53.99
N SER A 291 25.24 -7.32 -54.27
CA SER A 291 26.14 -7.08 -55.39
C SER A 291 26.09 -8.28 -56.33
N LYS A 292 25.04 -8.31 -57.18
CA LYS A 292 25.07 -8.76 -58.59
C LYS A 292 23.63 -8.95 -59.09
N VAL A 293 23.07 -7.87 -59.62
CA VAL A 293 22.16 -7.97 -60.77
C VAL A 293 22.84 -7.19 -61.89
N ALA A 294 23.78 -7.85 -62.55
CA ALA A 294 24.29 -7.42 -63.84
C ALA A 294 24.80 -8.66 -64.58
N SER A 295 24.28 -8.82 -65.79
CA SER A 295 24.84 -9.59 -66.91
C SER A 295 24.46 -11.08 -67.04
N SER A 296 23.39 -11.34 -67.79
CA SER A 296 23.30 -12.41 -68.81
C SER A 296 22.14 -12.06 -69.75
N GLU A 297 22.44 -11.29 -70.80
CA GLU A 297 22.55 -11.78 -72.19
C GLU A 297 21.19 -12.04 -72.84
N THR A 298 20.77 -11.05 -73.64
CA THR A 298 19.73 -11.15 -74.65
C THR A 298 20.33 -11.67 -75.96
N GLY A 299 19.90 -12.84 -76.41
CA GLY A 299 20.04 -13.39 -77.76
C GLY A 299 19.30 -14.73 -77.80
N SER A 300 18.41 -15.08 -78.72
CA SER A 300 18.00 -14.57 -80.03
C SER A 300 16.57 -15.05 -80.32
N PRO A 301 15.81 -14.47 -81.26
CA PRO A 301 14.54 -15.03 -81.74
C PRO A 301 14.80 -16.00 -82.89
N THR A 302 14.23 -17.20 -82.81
CA THR A 302 14.24 -18.20 -83.89
C THR A 302 13.15 -17.85 -84.91
N VAL A 303 13.54 -17.88 -86.19
CA VAL A 303 12.67 -17.83 -87.38
C VAL A 303 11.89 -19.12 -87.52
#